data_AF-A0A7U4RPT5-F1
#
_entry.id   AF-A0A7U4RPT5-F1
#
_cell.length_a   1.000
_cell.length_b   1.000
_cell.length_c   1.000
_cell.angle_alpha   90.00
_cell.angle_beta   90.00
_cell.angle_gamma   90.00
#
_symmetry.space_group_name_H-M   'P 1'
#
loop_
_entity.id
_entity.type
_entity.pdbx_description
1 polymer ?
#
loop_
_entity_poly.entity_id
_entity_poly.type
_entity_poly.pdbx_seq_one_letter_code
_entity_poly.pdbx_strand_id
1 'polypeptide(L)'
;MLFSSRKIIRSAFSLIELLVVIMIISIVYFLGFNGIEMNKSKPKALTVLNLKTTIQNSELFSGEATLICVNRCKNCYLRTNISSPFEAYENKVDLAGTKTYTLDSQESLLQLEDRRYQDKKICLEMNFYRNGSSTQLILENRHGIYFLPAFFGEPQKVDSLEEARELWLKNSRLAAGSGDFY
;
A
#
# COMPACT_ATOMS: atom_id res chain seq x y z
N MET A 1 -59.76 50.02 -27.32
CA MET A 1 -58.77 48.99 -26.88
C MET A 1 -57.42 49.36 -27.44
N LEU A 2 -56.49 49.82 -26.60
CA LEU A 2 -55.11 50.13 -27.00
C LEU A 2 -54.18 49.10 -26.35
N PHE A 3 -53.63 48.19 -27.17
CA PHE A 3 -52.60 47.26 -26.75
C PHE A 3 -51.27 48.02 -26.65
N SER A 4 -50.84 48.28 -25.41
CA SER A 4 -49.49 48.80 -25.12
C SER A 4 -48.51 47.64 -25.08
N SER A 5 -47.67 47.53 -26.11
CA SER A 5 -46.59 46.54 -26.21
C SER A 5 -45.45 46.93 -25.27
N ARG A 6 -45.29 46.22 -24.16
CA ARG A 6 -44.13 46.38 -23.25
C ARG A 6 -42.89 45.75 -23.91
N LYS A 7 -41.91 46.58 -24.29
CA LYS A 7 -40.54 46.12 -24.56
C LYS A 7 -39.94 45.54 -23.28
N ILE A 8 -39.66 44.24 -23.27
CA ILE A 8 -38.82 43.61 -22.25
C ILE A 8 -37.38 44.01 -22.56
N ILE A 9 -36.84 44.93 -21.76
CA ILE A 9 -35.42 45.31 -21.83
C ILE A 9 -34.62 44.10 -21.33
N ARG A 10 -34.01 43.34 -22.24
CA ARG A 10 -33.01 42.34 -21.88
C ARG A 10 -31.71 43.10 -21.57
N SER A 11 -31.37 43.24 -20.30
CA SER A 11 -30.07 43.72 -19.87
C SER A 11 -29.02 42.67 -20.22
N ALA A 12 -28.23 42.93 -21.26
CA ALA A 12 -27.02 42.16 -21.51
C ALA A 12 -25.98 42.57 -20.48
N PHE A 13 -25.41 41.58 -19.77
CA PHE A 13 -24.27 41.80 -18.89
C PHE A 13 -23.15 42.48 -19.67
N SER A 14 -22.50 43.46 -19.05
CA SER A 14 -21.36 44.13 -19.68
C SER A 14 -20.20 43.14 -19.83
N LEU A 15 -19.44 43.26 -20.92
CA LEU A 15 -18.30 42.40 -21.21
C LEU A 15 -17.25 42.45 -20.08
N ILE A 16 -17.14 43.61 -19.41
CA ILE A 16 -16.26 43.79 -18.26
C ILE A 16 -16.77 43.10 -16.99
N GLU A 17 -18.09 43.04 -16.81
CA GLU A 17 -18.73 42.39 -15.66
C GLU A 17 -18.53 40.87 -15.73
N LEU A 18 -18.67 40.30 -16.93
CA LEU A 18 -18.38 38.89 -17.16
C LEU A 18 -16.91 38.55 -16.87
N LEU A 19 -15.97 39.42 -17.27
CA LEU A 19 -14.54 39.23 -17.04
C LEU A 19 -14.19 39.23 -15.54
N VAL A 20 -14.80 40.14 -14.77
CA VAL A 20 -14.61 40.19 -13.31
C VAL A 20 -15.15 38.92 -12.64
N VAL A 21 -16.32 38.43 -13.06
CA VAL A 21 -16.92 37.21 -12.50
C VAL A 21 -16.04 35.99 -12.73
N ILE A 22 -15.53 35.77 -13.95
CA ILE A 22 -14.65 34.62 -14.22
C ILE A 22 -13.33 34.71 -13.43
N MET A 23 -12.78 35.91 -13.24
CA MET A 23 -11.56 36.12 -12.45
C MET A 23 -11.77 35.75 -10.99
N ILE A 24 -12.87 36.19 -10.38
CA ILE A 24 -13.21 35.87 -8.99
C ILE A 24 -13.42 34.37 -8.83
N ILE A 25 -14.12 33.73 -9.75
CA ILE A 25 -14.35 32.28 -9.74
C ILE A 25 -13.01 31.54 -9.79
N SER A 26 -12.08 31.93 -10.66
CA SER A 26 -10.74 31.33 -10.73
C SER A 26 -9.95 31.46 -9.43
N ILE A 27 -10.02 32.61 -8.76
CA ILE A 27 -9.34 32.84 -7.47
C ILE A 27 -9.96 31.97 -6.37
N VAL A 28 -11.29 31.91 -6.29
CA VAL A 28 -12.00 31.08 -5.30
C VAL A 28 -11.70 29.61 -5.52
N TYR A 29 -11.65 29.13 -6.77
CA TYR A 29 -11.23 27.76 -7.07
C TYR A 29 -9.78 27.51 -6.66
N PHE A 30 -8.86 28.42 -7.01
CA PHE A 30 -7.46 28.28 -6.64
C PHE A 30 -7.26 28.25 -5.11
N LEU A 31 -7.93 29.13 -4.37
CA LEU A 31 -7.86 29.14 -2.90
C LEU A 31 -8.58 27.95 -2.26
N GLY A 32 -9.71 27.51 -2.85
CA GLY A 32 -10.49 26.36 -2.38
C GLY A 32 -9.76 25.03 -2.50
N PHE A 33 -8.89 24.86 -3.50
CA PHE A 33 -8.10 23.64 -3.66
C PHE A 33 -6.77 23.65 -2.89
N ASN A 34 -6.15 24.81 -2.67
CA ASN A 34 -4.88 24.90 -1.93
C ASN A 34 -5.04 24.68 -0.41
N GLY A 35 -6.27 24.75 0.13
CA GLY A 35 -6.57 24.48 1.54
C GLY A 35 -6.88 23.03 1.88
N ILE A 36 -6.99 22.14 0.88
CA ILE A 36 -7.12 20.70 1.11
C ILE A 36 -5.70 20.15 1.25
N GLU A 37 -5.08 20.40 2.40
CA GLU A 37 -3.99 19.53 2.84
C GLU A 37 -4.59 18.13 2.91
N MET A 38 -4.20 17.25 1.97
CA MET A 38 -4.39 15.82 2.10
C MET A 38 -3.86 15.48 3.48
N ASN A 39 -4.79 15.21 4.39
CA ASN A 39 -4.57 14.86 5.77
C ASN A 39 -3.48 13.78 5.75
N LYS A 40 -2.21 14.15 5.98
CA LYS A 40 -1.08 13.23 6.07
C LYS A 40 -1.35 12.45 7.34
N SER A 41 -2.24 11.45 7.23
CA SER A 41 -2.73 10.69 8.36
C SER A 41 -1.49 10.15 9.04
N LYS A 42 -1.34 10.43 10.34
CA LYS A 42 -0.22 9.94 11.16
C LYS A 42 0.11 8.51 10.72
N PRO A 43 1.39 8.20 10.44
CA PRO A 43 1.76 6.92 9.84
C PRO A 43 1.17 5.80 10.69
N LYS A 44 0.23 5.05 10.11
CA LYS A 44 -0.40 3.90 10.77
C LYS A 44 0.72 2.93 11.13
N ALA A 45 0.62 2.31 12.30
CA ALA A 45 1.60 1.33 12.71
C ALA A 45 1.68 0.21 11.64
N LEU A 46 2.90 -0.24 11.34
CA LEU A 46 3.13 -1.34 10.42
C LEU A 46 2.68 -2.64 11.08
N THR A 47 1.64 -3.25 10.54
CA THR A 47 1.01 -4.49 10.98
C THR A 47 1.05 -5.51 9.85
N VAL A 48 0.76 -6.76 10.16
CA VAL A 48 0.70 -7.85 9.17
C VAL A 48 -0.28 -7.54 8.02
N LEU A 49 -1.43 -6.91 8.32
CA LEU A 49 -2.49 -6.67 7.35
C LEU A 49 -2.26 -5.45 6.45
N ASN A 50 -1.48 -4.46 6.91
CA ASN A 50 -1.22 -3.24 6.14
C ASN A 50 0.22 -3.17 5.63
N LEU A 51 1.00 -4.26 5.74
CA LEU A 51 2.43 -4.26 5.45
C LEU A 51 2.70 -3.82 4.00
N LYS A 52 2.00 -4.44 3.06
CA LYS A 52 2.12 -4.16 1.62
C LYS A 52 1.68 -2.75 1.27
N THR A 53 0.48 -2.37 1.68
CA THR A 53 -0.10 -1.06 1.37
C THR A 53 0.65 0.08 2.03
N THR A 54 1.18 -0.11 3.25
CA THR A 54 1.94 0.93 3.96
C THR A 54 3.30 1.19 3.30
N ILE A 55 4.01 0.14 2.87
CA ILE A 55 5.30 0.32 2.20
C ILE A 55 5.10 0.90 0.80
N GLN A 56 4.18 0.36 0.00
CA GLN A 56 3.95 0.82 -1.38
C GLN A 56 3.45 2.27 -1.46
N ASN A 57 2.71 2.75 -0.45
CA ASN A 57 2.23 4.13 -0.38
C ASN A 57 3.19 5.08 0.36
N SER A 58 4.34 4.59 0.82
CA SER A 58 5.32 5.44 1.51
C SER A 58 6.11 6.29 0.53
N GLU A 59 6.51 7.50 0.96
CA GLU A 59 7.39 8.39 0.18
C GLU A 59 8.76 7.75 -0.14
N LEU A 60 9.14 6.71 0.62
CA LEU A 60 10.38 5.96 0.42
C LEU A 60 10.27 4.92 -0.72
N PHE A 61 9.07 4.59 -1.20
CA PHE A 61 8.90 3.57 -2.24
C PHE A 61 9.16 4.16 -3.63
N SER A 62 10.24 3.70 -4.28
CA SER A 62 10.64 4.16 -5.62
C SER A 62 10.35 3.14 -6.74
N GLY A 63 9.49 2.16 -6.45
CA GLY A 63 9.11 1.08 -7.37
C GLY A 63 9.58 -0.29 -6.91
N GLU A 64 10.71 -0.38 -6.21
CA GLU A 64 11.14 -1.60 -5.53
C GLU A 64 11.53 -1.29 -4.09
N ALA A 65 11.42 -2.29 -3.21
CA ALA A 65 11.93 -2.17 -1.85
C ALA A 65 12.16 -3.54 -1.22
N THR A 66 13.08 -3.63 -0.28
CA THR A 66 13.20 -4.78 0.63
C THR A 66 13.03 -4.32 2.05
N LEU A 67 12.06 -4.90 2.75
CA LEU A 67 11.88 -4.75 4.19
C LEU A 67 12.49 -5.96 4.88
N ILE A 68 13.37 -5.71 5.85
CA ILE A 68 13.88 -6.72 6.78
C ILE A 68 13.50 -6.33 8.20
N CYS A 69 13.12 -7.30 9.03
CA CYS A 69 12.91 -7.08 10.44
C CYS A 69 13.76 -8.04 11.28
N VAL A 70 14.31 -7.52 12.38
CA VAL A 70 15.20 -8.22 13.30
C VAL A 70 14.73 -8.00 14.74
N ASN A 71 15.45 -8.57 15.71
CA ASN A 71 15.18 -8.43 17.15
C ASN A 71 13.73 -8.84 17.52
N ARG A 72 13.31 -10.03 17.09
CA ARG A 72 11.92 -10.53 17.24
C ARG A 72 10.89 -9.61 16.58
N CYS A 73 11.22 -9.08 15.40
CA CYS A 73 10.36 -8.26 14.56
C CYS A 73 9.91 -6.94 15.22
N LYS A 74 10.78 -6.37 16.06
CA LYS A 74 10.57 -5.06 16.68
C LYS A 74 11.23 -3.93 15.90
N ASN A 75 12.37 -4.22 15.27
CA ASN A 75 13.13 -3.24 14.51
C ASN A 75 13.10 -3.67 13.06
N CYS A 76 12.64 -2.80 12.18
CA CYS A 76 12.64 -3.05 10.74
C CYS A 76 13.53 -2.04 10.03
N TYR A 77 14.10 -2.47 8.92
CA TYR A 77 14.90 -1.66 8.02
C TYR A 77 14.36 -1.81 6.62
N LEU A 78 14.35 -0.71 5.88
CA LEU A 78 13.87 -0.64 4.51
C LEU A 78 15.03 -0.20 3.61
N ARG A 79 15.19 -0.86 2.48
CA ARG A 79 15.96 -0.33 1.35
C ARG A 79 15.05 -0.16 0.14
N THR A 80 15.36 0.80 -0.68
CA THR A 80 14.55 1.24 -1.84
C THR A 80 15.08 0.72 -3.17
N ASN A 81 16.26 0.10 -3.17
CA ASN A 81 16.92 -0.51 -4.32
C ASN A 81 17.93 -1.55 -3.80
N ILE A 82 18.36 -2.48 -4.65
CA ILE A 82 19.49 -3.39 -4.37
C ILE A 82 20.78 -2.63 -4.00
N SER A 83 20.99 -1.44 -4.56
CA SER A 83 22.22 -0.65 -4.39
C SER A 83 22.15 0.33 -3.21
N SER A 84 20.97 0.57 -2.62
CA SER A 84 20.84 1.47 -1.47
C SER A 84 21.07 0.74 -0.15
N PRO A 85 21.66 1.41 0.86
CA PRO A 85 21.79 0.84 2.18
C PRO A 85 20.41 0.63 2.81
N PHE A 86 20.34 -0.29 3.78
CA PHE A 86 19.16 -0.42 4.62
C PHE A 86 19.09 0.74 5.62
N GLU A 87 17.97 1.46 5.60
CA GLU A 87 17.66 2.55 6.52
C GLU A 87 16.67 2.08 7.57
N ALA A 88 16.76 2.62 8.79
CA ALA A 88 15.84 2.28 9.86
C ALA A 88 14.41 2.74 9.52
N TYR A 89 13.44 1.86 9.74
CA TYR A 89 12.03 2.21 9.60
C TYR A 89 11.54 2.87 10.89
N GLU A 90 11.47 4.20 10.89
CA GLU A 90 11.21 5.02 12.09
C GLU A 90 9.74 4.96 12.59
N ASN A 91 8.80 4.52 11.75
CA ASN A 91 7.40 4.44 12.15
C ASN A 91 7.15 3.24 13.09
N LYS A 92 6.07 3.34 13.89
CA LYS A 92 5.69 2.28 14.83
C LYS A 92 5.49 0.93 14.12
N VAL A 93 6.10 -0.13 14.64
CA VAL A 93 5.98 -1.51 14.13
C VAL A 93 5.24 -2.38 15.15
N ASP A 94 4.23 -3.12 14.71
CA ASP A 94 3.46 -4.10 15.48
C ASP A 94 3.54 -5.48 14.80
N LEU A 95 4.76 -6.01 14.74
CA LEU A 95 5.09 -7.32 14.17
C LEU A 95 5.80 -8.22 15.20
N ALA A 96 5.79 -7.82 16.48
CA ALA A 96 6.59 -8.48 17.50
C ALA A 96 6.26 -9.97 17.65
N GLY A 97 7.30 -10.82 17.62
CA GLY A 97 7.16 -12.27 17.75
C GLY A 97 6.56 -12.97 16.52
N THR A 98 6.47 -12.28 15.38
CA THR A 98 6.02 -12.90 14.13
C THR A 98 7.00 -13.97 13.67
N LYS A 99 6.48 -15.15 13.33
CA LYS A 99 7.17 -16.20 12.59
C LYS A 99 6.74 -16.15 11.14
N THR A 100 7.70 -16.41 10.26
CA THR A 100 7.49 -16.38 8.81
C THR A 100 7.61 -17.77 8.23
N TYR A 101 6.66 -18.16 7.40
CA TYR A 101 6.60 -19.44 6.72
C TYR A 101 6.49 -19.25 5.20
N THR A 102 7.07 -20.19 4.46
CA THR A 102 6.96 -20.37 3.01
C THR A 102 6.61 -21.83 2.71
N LEU A 103 6.36 -22.16 1.45
CA LEU A 103 6.35 -23.54 0.99
C LEU A 103 7.70 -23.92 0.36
N ASP A 104 8.11 -25.17 0.54
CA ASP A 104 9.23 -25.79 -0.17
C ASP A 104 8.78 -26.38 -1.53
N SER A 105 9.70 -27.06 -2.22
CA SER A 105 9.41 -27.71 -3.52
C SER A 105 8.40 -28.86 -3.45
N GLN A 106 8.16 -29.39 -2.26
CA GLN A 106 7.21 -30.46 -1.97
C GLN A 106 5.90 -29.88 -1.42
N GLU A 107 5.70 -28.57 -1.54
CA GLU A 107 4.55 -27.84 -1.03
C GLU A 107 4.40 -27.96 0.50
N SER A 108 5.46 -28.27 1.24
CA SER A 108 5.43 -28.40 2.70
C SER A 108 5.77 -27.06 3.37
N LEU A 109 5.17 -26.81 4.54
CA LEU A 109 5.40 -25.59 5.31
C LEU A 109 6.83 -25.57 5.85
N LEU A 110 7.59 -24.55 5.44
CA LEU A 110 8.96 -24.29 5.89
C LEU A 110 9.01 -22.97 6.65
N GLN A 111 9.48 -23.01 7.89
CA GLN A 111 9.72 -21.80 8.66
C GLN A 111 11.05 -21.15 8.26
N LEU A 112 11.05 -19.84 8.01
CA LEU A 112 12.25 -19.09 7.67
C LEU A 112 12.96 -18.59 8.95
N GLU A 113 14.05 -19.25 9.35
CA GLU A 113 14.83 -18.85 10.56
C GLU A 113 16.34 -18.64 10.33
N ASP A 114 16.90 -19.06 9.20
CA ASP A 114 18.36 -19.17 9.03
C ASP A 114 19.05 -17.88 8.56
N ARG A 115 18.29 -16.82 8.27
CA ARG A 115 18.84 -15.58 7.73
C ARG A 115 19.30 -14.63 8.83
N ARG A 116 20.38 -13.88 8.56
CA ARG A 116 20.94 -12.89 9.48
C ARG A 116 21.26 -11.57 8.78
N TYR A 117 21.08 -10.47 9.51
CA TYR A 117 21.49 -9.14 9.12
C TYR A 117 22.21 -8.48 10.29
N GLN A 118 23.45 -8.03 10.10
CA GLN A 118 24.31 -7.48 11.17
C GLN A 118 24.35 -8.38 12.41
N ASP A 119 24.63 -9.68 12.20
CA ASP A 119 24.64 -10.75 13.22
C ASP A 119 23.33 -11.00 13.97
N LYS A 120 22.24 -10.31 13.62
CA LYS A 120 20.92 -10.51 14.19
C LYS A 120 20.09 -11.41 13.29
N LYS A 121 19.35 -12.36 13.88
CA LYS A 121 18.39 -13.19 13.14
C LYS A 121 17.31 -12.33 12.51
N ILE A 122 17.07 -12.53 11.22
CA ILE A 122 15.96 -11.94 10.48
C ILE A 122 14.72 -12.78 10.79
N CYS A 123 13.64 -12.12 11.19
CA CYS A 123 12.35 -12.77 11.46
C CYS A 123 11.34 -12.55 10.33
N LEU A 124 11.54 -11.51 9.51
CA LEU A 124 10.74 -11.19 8.33
C LEU A 124 11.65 -10.57 7.27
N GLU A 125 11.57 -11.07 6.05
CA GLU A 125 12.16 -10.47 4.86
C GLU A 125 11.09 -10.47 3.76
N MET A 126 10.76 -9.29 3.25
CA MET A 126 9.75 -9.13 2.22
C MET A 126 10.23 -8.16 1.15
N ASN A 127 10.17 -8.60 -0.10
CA ASN A 127 10.48 -7.78 -1.26
C ASN A 127 9.18 -7.22 -1.83
N PHE A 128 9.25 -6.00 -2.34
CA PHE A 128 8.21 -5.28 -3.04
C PHE A 128 8.72 -4.94 -4.43
N TYR A 129 7.88 -5.16 -5.44
CA TYR A 129 8.26 -5.05 -6.84
C TYR A 129 7.42 -3.99 -7.56
N ARG A 130 7.95 -3.52 -8.69
CA ARG A 130 7.39 -2.40 -9.46
C ARG A 130 6.02 -2.69 -10.06
N ASN A 131 5.74 -3.96 -10.33
CA ASN A 131 4.42 -4.43 -10.78
C ASN A 131 3.38 -4.48 -9.65
N GLY A 132 3.71 -3.98 -8.46
CA GLY A 132 2.83 -3.99 -7.29
C GLY A 132 2.79 -5.33 -6.56
N SER A 133 3.54 -6.34 -7.01
CA SER A 133 3.64 -7.60 -6.30
C SER A 133 4.61 -7.51 -5.13
N SER A 134 4.57 -8.51 -4.26
CA SER A 134 5.46 -8.67 -3.13
C SER A 134 5.80 -10.14 -2.91
N THR A 135 6.72 -10.44 -1.99
CA THR A 135 6.95 -11.82 -1.55
C THR A 135 5.68 -12.40 -0.96
N GLN A 136 5.26 -13.57 -1.45
CA GLN A 136 4.18 -14.36 -0.85
C GLN A 136 4.69 -15.00 0.44
N LEU A 137 3.95 -14.85 1.54
CA LEU A 137 4.39 -15.30 2.88
C LEU A 137 3.19 -15.75 3.72
N ILE A 138 3.43 -16.64 4.68
CA ILE A 138 2.50 -16.92 5.77
C ILE A 138 3.12 -16.39 7.05
N LEU A 139 2.37 -15.57 7.79
CA LEU A 139 2.84 -14.95 9.02
C LEU A 139 1.99 -15.44 10.20
N GLU A 140 2.64 -15.96 11.23
CA GLU A 140 2.00 -16.34 12.50
C GLU A 140 2.48 -15.41 13.60
N ASN A 141 1.55 -14.82 14.35
CA ASN A 141 1.88 -14.07 15.57
C ASN A 141 0.78 -14.23 16.63
N ARG A 142 0.89 -13.49 17.74
CA ARG A 142 -0.08 -13.53 18.84
C ARG A 142 -1.52 -13.17 18.45
N HIS A 143 -1.72 -12.50 17.32
CA HIS A 143 -3.03 -12.06 16.85
C HIS A 143 -3.68 -13.06 15.89
N GLY A 144 -2.93 -14.04 15.37
CA GLY A 144 -3.42 -15.11 14.51
C GLY A 144 -2.42 -15.49 13.41
N ILE A 145 -2.93 -16.23 12.43
CA ILE A 145 -2.21 -16.69 11.25
C ILE A 145 -2.74 -15.90 10.05
N TYR A 146 -1.83 -15.47 9.19
CA TYR A 146 -2.14 -14.60 8.06
C TYR A 146 -1.47 -15.09 6.79
N PHE A 147 -2.23 -15.18 5.72
CA PHE A 147 -1.72 -15.41 4.37
C PHE A 147 -1.55 -14.08 3.64
N LEU A 148 -0.34 -13.80 3.15
CA LEU A 148 0.01 -12.61 2.38
C LEU A 148 0.24 -13.02 0.92
N PRO A 149 -0.67 -12.66 -0.02
CA PRO A 149 -0.52 -12.99 -1.42
C PRO A 149 0.59 -12.16 -2.09
N ALA A 150 1.22 -12.71 -3.12
CA ALA A 150 2.23 -11.97 -3.89
C ALA A 150 1.62 -10.83 -4.71
N PHE A 151 0.64 -11.14 -5.56
CA PHE A 151 0.09 -10.19 -6.53
C PHE A 151 -1.22 -9.57 -6.06
N PHE A 152 -2.32 -10.26 -6.34
CA PHE A 152 -3.67 -9.78 -6.13
C PHE A 152 -4.22 -10.28 -4.79
N GLY A 153 -5.07 -9.47 -4.17
CA GLY A 153 -5.73 -9.78 -2.91
C GLY A 153 -5.09 -9.08 -1.72
N GLU A 154 -5.92 -8.89 -0.71
CA GLU A 154 -5.52 -8.36 0.59
C GLU A 154 -5.02 -9.51 1.48
N PRO A 155 -4.13 -9.23 2.46
CA PRO A 155 -3.76 -10.21 3.48
C PRO A 155 -5.00 -10.78 4.18
N GLN A 156 -5.06 -12.11 4.31
CA GLN A 156 -6.20 -12.81 4.89
C GLN A 156 -5.80 -13.45 6.21
N LYS A 157 -6.58 -13.20 7.27
CA LYS A 157 -6.46 -13.95 8.52
C LYS A 157 -7.16 -15.29 8.36
N VAL A 158 -6.53 -16.35 8.84
CA VAL A 158 -7.01 -17.74 8.77
C VAL A 158 -6.92 -18.41 10.14
N ASP A 159 -7.59 -19.54 10.27
CA ASP A 159 -7.70 -20.26 11.54
C ASP A 159 -6.55 -21.25 11.77
N SER A 160 -5.86 -21.67 10.70
CA SER A 160 -4.77 -22.65 10.77
C SER A 160 -3.66 -22.42 9.74
N LEU A 161 -2.50 -23.02 9.97
CA LEU A 161 -1.37 -23.00 9.02
C LEU A 161 -1.70 -23.80 7.75
N GLU A 162 -2.43 -24.91 7.91
CA GLU A 162 -2.93 -25.73 6.81
C GLU A 162 -3.87 -24.93 5.91
N GLU A 163 -4.80 -24.15 6.46
CA GLU A 163 -5.65 -23.26 5.66
C GLU A 163 -4.83 -22.20 4.91
N ALA A 164 -3.82 -21.62 5.57
CA ALA A 164 -2.90 -20.68 4.94
C ALA A 164 -2.14 -21.31 3.75
N ARG A 165 -1.72 -22.57 3.91
CA ARG A 165 -1.08 -23.39 2.86
C ARG A 165 -2.03 -23.64 1.69
N GLU A 166 -3.29 -24.01 1.94
CA GLU A 166 -4.26 -24.21 0.87
C GLU A 166 -4.53 -22.92 0.08
N LEU A 167 -4.63 -21.77 0.78
CA LEU A 167 -4.72 -20.47 0.12
C LEU A 167 -3.49 -20.13 -0.72
N TRP A 168 -2.30 -20.48 -0.23
CA TRP A 168 -1.06 -20.33 -0.97
C TRP A 168 -1.11 -21.08 -2.29
N LEU A 169 -1.43 -22.38 -2.26
CA LEU A 169 -1.48 -23.24 -3.43
C LEU A 169 -2.54 -22.78 -4.43
N LYS A 170 -3.72 -22.36 -3.94
CA LYS A 170 -4.78 -21.81 -4.78
C LYS A 170 -4.32 -20.54 -5.51
N ASN A 171 -3.66 -19.62 -4.82
CA ASN A 171 -3.18 -18.36 -5.42
C ASN A 171 -2.02 -18.60 -6.41
N SER A 172 -1.09 -19.50 -6.09
CA SER A 172 0.01 -19.84 -6.99
C SER A 172 -0.48 -20.45 -8.31
N ARG A 173 -1.53 -21.29 -8.27
CA ARG A 173 -2.17 -21.83 -9.48
C ARG A 173 -2.85 -20.76 -10.33
N LEU A 174 -3.53 -19.79 -9.70
CA LEU A 174 -4.13 -18.66 -10.42
C LEU A 174 -3.09 -17.81 -11.14
N ALA A 175 -1.94 -17.56 -10.48
CA ALA A 175 -0.83 -16.84 -11.10
C ALA A 175 -0.22 -17.61 -12.28
N ALA A 176 -0.03 -18.92 -12.15
CA ALA A 176 0.48 -19.77 -13.23
C ALA A 176 -0.47 -19.84 -14.44
N GLY A 177 -1.78 -19.98 -14.21
CA GLY A 177 -2.80 -20.04 -15.27
C GLY A 177 -3.02 -18.71 -16.00
N SER A 178 -2.63 -17.58 -15.42
CA SER A 178 -2.64 -16.27 -16.10
C SER A 178 -1.46 -16.04 -17.05
N GLY A 179 -0.51 -16.99 -17.10
CA GLY A 179 0.66 -16.96 -17.98
C GLY A 179 0.43 -17.47 -19.40
N ASP A 180 -0.74 -18.05 -19.71
CA ASP A 180 -1.07 -18.63 -21.05
C ASP A 180 -1.32 -17.58 -22.15
N PHE A 181 -0.82 -16.34 -21.99
CA PHE A 181 -1.00 -15.24 -22.97
C PHE A 181 0.32 -14.59 -23.42
N TYR A 182 1.45 -15.28 -23.33
CA TYR A 182 2.69 -14.88 -24.00
C TYR A 182 3.36 -16.06 -24.72
#